data_AF-A0A839HIQ8-F1
#
_entry.id   AF-A0A839HIQ8-F1
#
_cell.length_a   1.000
_cell.length_b   1.000
_cell.length_c   1.000
_cell.angle_alpha   90.00
_cell.angle_beta   90.00
_cell.angle_gamma   90.00
#
_symmetry.space_group_name_H-M   'P 1'
#
loop_
_entity.id
_entity.type
_entity.pdbx_description
1 polymer ?
#
loop_
_entity_poly.entity_id
_entity_poly.type
_entity_poly.pdbx_seq_one_letter_code
_entity_poly.pdbx_strand_id
1 'polypeptide(L)'
;MRWLNGLLAGLLLLVQAQLWLGDSGLAQLARLQGELAGKQARNEQAREQNARLLAEVRDLREGLELLEERARVELGMVQADEIVVQFGPRR
;
A
#
# COMPACT_ATOMS: atom_id res chain seq x y z
N MET A 1 0.37 57.94 -24.52
CA MET A 1 0.79 56.61 -25.05
C MET A 1 1.99 56.00 -24.32
N ARG A 2 3.12 56.70 -24.19
CA ARG A 2 4.34 56.13 -23.54
C ARG A 2 4.15 55.71 -22.08
N TRP A 3 3.34 56.45 -21.31
CA TRP A 3 3.04 56.18 -19.91
C TRP A 3 2.09 54.99 -19.71
N LEU A 4 1.15 54.80 -20.65
CA LEU A 4 0.21 53.68 -20.63
C LEU A 4 0.95 52.36 -20.82
N ASN A 5 1.94 52.33 -21.71
CA ASN A 5 2.77 51.14 -21.93
C ASN A 5 3.58 50.75 -20.69
N GLY A 6 4.12 51.73 -19.95
CA GLY A 6 4.82 51.46 -18.70
C GLY A 6 3.89 50.90 -17.62
N LEU A 7 2.68 51.44 -17.51
CA LEU A 7 1.68 50.95 -16.57
C LEU A 7 1.20 49.53 -16.92
N LEU A 8 0.96 49.24 -18.20
CA LEU A 8 0.64 47.88 -18.65
C LEU A 8 1.79 46.91 -18.38
N ALA A 9 3.05 47.31 -18.63
CA ALA A 9 4.21 46.47 -18.35
C ALA A 9 4.35 46.17 -16.85
N GLY A 10 4.10 47.16 -15.99
CA GLY A 10 4.10 46.98 -14.54
C GLY A 10 3.00 46.01 -14.08
N LEU A 11 1.77 46.18 -14.58
CA LEU A 11 0.66 45.26 -14.30
C LEU A 11 0.96 43.83 -14.80
N LEU A 12 1.55 43.70 -15.99
CA LEU A 12 1.93 42.41 -16.55
C LEU A 12 2.97 41.71 -15.67
N LEU A 13 4.01 42.43 -15.24
CA LEU A 13 5.04 41.91 -14.34
C LEU A 13 4.46 41.50 -12.98
N LEU A 14 3.52 42.27 -12.45
CA LEU A 14 2.86 41.96 -11.18
C LEU A 14 2.04 40.66 -11.27
N VAL A 15 1.29 40.47 -12.37
CA VAL A 15 0.56 39.22 -12.63
C VAL A 15 1.51 38.05 -12.82
N GLN A 16 2.61 38.23 -13.58
CA GLN A 16 3.60 37.17 -13.77
C GLN A 16 4.29 36.78 -12.46
N ALA A 17 4.62 37.75 -11.61
CA ALA A 17 5.18 37.49 -10.28
C ALA A 17 4.19 36.74 -9.39
N GLN A 18 2.91 37.13 -9.38
CA GLN A 18 1.87 36.38 -8.67
C GLN A 18 1.69 34.97 -9.22
N LEU A 19 1.85 34.74 -10.53
CA LEU A 19 1.73 33.39 -11.10
C LEU A 19 2.87 32.47 -10.65
N TRP A 20 4.06 33.02 -10.43
CA TRP A 20 5.23 32.27 -9.98
C TRP A 20 5.24 32.03 -8.47
N LEU A 21 4.79 33.01 -7.69
CA LEU A 21 4.81 33.01 -6.22
C LEU A 21 3.47 32.57 -5.59
N GLY A 22 2.39 32.56 -6.36
CA GLY A 22 1.05 32.28 -5.88
C GLY A 22 0.76 30.79 -5.70
N ASP A 23 -0.32 30.52 -4.97
CA ASP A 23 -0.78 29.19 -4.56
C ASP A 23 -1.07 28.22 -5.72
N SER A 24 -1.08 28.69 -6.97
CA SER A 24 -1.33 27.90 -8.19
C SER A 24 -0.06 27.54 -8.99
N GLY A 25 1.13 27.92 -8.52
CA GLY A 25 2.40 27.80 -9.26
C GLY A 25 3.38 26.71 -8.78
N LEU A 26 4.57 26.69 -9.41
CA LEU A 26 5.68 25.72 -9.20
C LEU A 26 6.05 25.48 -7.73
N ALA A 27 5.84 26.47 -6.85
CA ALA A 27 6.06 26.33 -5.41
C ALA A 27 5.11 25.32 -4.76
N GLN A 28 3.84 25.29 -5.17
CA GLN A 28 2.87 24.30 -4.70
C GLN A 28 3.24 22.90 -5.20
N LEU A 29 3.69 22.79 -6.46
CA LEU A 29 4.17 21.51 -7.02
C LEU A 29 5.39 20.99 -6.25
N ALA A 30 6.36 21.85 -5.93
CA ALA A 30 7.53 21.47 -5.13
C ALA A 30 7.13 21.00 -3.72
N ARG A 31 6.17 21.68 -3.08
CA ARG A 31 5.62 21.26 -1.77
C ARG A 31 4.90 19.92 -1.86
N LEU A 32 4.03 19.74 -2.85
CA LEU A 32 3.29 18.50 -3.08
C LEU A 32 4.23 17.33 -3.42
N GLN A 33 5.29 17.56 -4.19
CA GLN A 33 6.31 16.55 -4.46
C GLN A 33 7.05 16.14 -3.18
N GLY A 34 7.38 17.10 -2.30
CA GLY A 34 7.97 16.80 -0.99
C GLY A 34 7.05 15.95 -0.11
N GLU A 35 5.76 16.29 -0.05
CA GLU A 35 4.76 15.50 0.70
C GLU A 35 4.54 14.11 0.07
N LEU A 36 4.55 14.01 -1.26
CA LEU A 36 4.42 12.74 -1.98
C LEU A 36 5.60 11.81 -1.67
N ALA A 37 6.82 12.32 -1.72
CA ALA A 37 8.03 11.54 -1.43
C ALA A 37 7.99 10.98 0.00
N GLY A 38 7.59 11.80 0.98
CA GLY A 38 7.43 11.35 2.36
C GLY A 38 6.34 10.29 2.54
N LYS A 39 5.22 10.42 1.82
CA LYS A 39 4.14 9.42 1.84
C LYS A 39 4.56 8.11 1.16
N GLN A 40 5.29 8.18 0.05
CA GLN A 40 5.80 7.00 -0.66
C GLN A 40 6.78 6.20 0.20
N ALA A 41 7.75 6.85 0.84
CA ALA A 41 8.70 6.16 1.72
C ALA A 41 7.99 5.41 2.87
N ARG A 42 6.98 6.03 3.50
CA ARG A 42 6.17 5.35 4.53
C ARG A 42 5.35 4.19 3.97
N ASN A 43 4.81 4.34 2.76
CA ASN A 43 4.03 3.28 2.12
C ASN A 43 4.92 2.07 1.78
N GLU A 44 6.12 2.31 1.25
CA GLU A 44 7.11 1.26 0.98
C GLU A 44 7.49 0.50 2.25
N GLN A 45 7.80 1.22 3.33
CA GLN A 45 8.10 0.59 4.62
C GLN A 45 6.93 -0.26 5.14
N ALA A 46 5.70 0.23 5.00
CA ALA A 46 4.51 -0.51 5.41
C ALA A 46 4.28 -1.76 4.53
N ARG A 47 4.54 -1.67 3.23
CA ARG A 47 4.45 -2.81 2.30
C ARG A 47 5.44 -3.90 2.64
N GLU A 48 6.68 -3.55 2.97
CA GLU A 48 7.69 -4.52 3.38
C GLU A 48 7.29 -5.26 4.66
N GLN A 49 6.77 -4.54 5.67
CA GLN A 49 6.28 -5.15 6.90
C GLN A 49 5.09 -6.07 6.63
N ASN A 50 4.14 -5.63 5.80
CA ASN A 50 3.00 -6.44 5.44
C ASN A 50 3.41 -7.73 4.72
N ALA A 51 4.37 -7.64 3.79
CA ALA A 51 4.91 -8.80 3.09
C ALA A 51 5.57 -9.81 4.06
N ARG A 52 6.32 -9.32 5.06
CA ARG A 52 6.91 -10.19 6.10
C ARG A 52 5.85 -10.87 6.94
N LEU A 53 4.86 -10.11 7.42
CA LEU A 53 3.77 -10.66 8.24
C LEU A 53 2.93 -11.68 7.45
N LEU A 54 2.67 -11.44 6.17
CA LEU A 54 1.97 -12.39 5.31
C LEU A 54 2.76 -13.69 5.14
N ALA A 55 4.08 -13.61 5.00
CA ALA A 55 4.93 -14.78 4.94
C ALA A 55 4.90 -15.58 6.26
N GLU A 56 4.95 -14.90 7.40
CA GLU A 56 4.85 -15.53 8.72
C GLU A 56 3.48 -16.20 8.93
N VAL A 57 2.39 -15.52 8.59
CA VAL A 57 1.04 -16.11 8.66
C VAL A 57 0.92 -17.34 7.76
N ARG A 58 1.53 -17.29 6.57
CA ARG A 58 1.53 -18.43 5.65
C ARG A 58 2.31 -19.61 6.23
N ASP A 59 3.51 -19.38 6.76
CA ASP A 59 4.34 -20.42 7.38
C ASP A 59 3.64 -21.07 8.59
N LEU A 60 2.99 -20.26 9.43
CA LEU A 60 2.19 -20.76 10.55
C LEU A 60 1.02 -21.62 10.09
N ARG A 61 0.33 -21.24 8.99
CA ARG A 61 -0.77 -22.04 8.43
C ARG A 61 -0.27 -23.36 7.84
N GLU A 62 0.80 -23.32 7.04
CA GLU A 62 1.40 -24.52 6.47
C GLU A 62 1.89 -25.47 7.59
N GLY A 63 2.49 -24.95 8.66
CA GLY A 63 2.89 -25.73 9.83
C GLY A 63 1.71 -26.36 10.59
N LEU A 64 0.58 -25.65 10.72
CA LEU A 64 -0.64 -26.18 11.33
C LEU A 64 -1.29 -27.28 10.49
N GLU A 65 -1.33 -27.11 9.16
CA GLU A 65 -1.84 -28.13 8.23
C GLU A 65 -0.99 -29.41 8.31
N LEU A 66 0.33 -29.28 8.39
CA LEU A 66 1.24 -30.42 8.56
C LEU A 66 1.02 -31.15 9.89
N LEU A 67 0.73 -30.39 10.97
CA LEU A 67 0.39 -30.93 12.28
C LEU A 67 -0.94 -31.69 12.28
N GLU A 68 -1.94 -31.15 11.59
CA GLU A 68 -3.25 -31.79 11.44
C GLU A 68 -3.14 -33.11 10.66
N GLU A 69 -2.36 -33.14 9.58
CA GLU A 69 -2.12 -34.34 8.79
C GLU A 69 -1.44 -35.43 9.63
N ARG A 70 -0.45 -35.05 10.45
CA ARG A 70 0.19 -35.97 11.42
C ARG A 70 -0.81 -36.53 12.43
N ALA A 71 -1.67 -35.68 12.99
CA ALA A 71 -2.68 -36.08 13.97
C ALA A 71 -3.73 -37.04 13.37
N ARG A 72 -4.17 -36.78 12.13
CA ARG A 72 -5.09 -37.67 11.39
C ARG A 72 -4.46 -39.02 11.06
N VAL A 73 -3.22 -39.03 10.57
CA VAL A 73 -2.54 -40.26 10.11
C VAL A 73 -2.09 -41.15 11.27
N GLU A 74 -1.57 -40.57 12.35
CA GLU A 74 -1.01 -41.36 13.45
C GLU A 74 -1.98 -41.69 14.57
N LEU A 75 -2.77 -40.69 14.96
CA LEU A 75 -3.62 -40.79 16.13
C LEU A 75 -5.07 -41.10 15.75
N GLY A 76 -5.39 -41.10 14.45
CA GLY A 76 -6.76 -41.22 13.95
C GLY A 76 -7.66 -40.10 14.48
N MET A 77 -7.07 -38.97 14.88
CA MET A 77 -7.81 -37.84 15.43
C MET A 77 -8.63 -37.16 14.33
N VAL A 78 -9.86 -36.82 14.67
CA VAL A 78 -10.84 -36.17 13.79
C VAL A 78 -11.31 -34.89 14.47
N GLN A 79 -11.61 -33.84 13.69
CA GLN A 79 -12.23 -32.65 14.27
C GLN A 79 -13.57 -32.99 14.92
N ALA A 80 -13.96 -32.23 15.94
CA ALA A 80 -15.13 -32.52 16.78
C ALA A 80 -16.46 -32.60 16.00
N ASP A 81 -16.48 -32.04 14.80
CA ASP A 81 -17.61 -31.85 13.90
C ASP A 81 -17.44 -32.54 12.53
N GLU A 82 -16.49 -33.49 12.41
CA GLU A 82 -16.19 -34.19 11.15
C GLU A 82 -16.62 -35.68 11.16
N ILE A 83 -17.20 -36.16 10.06
CA ILE A 83 -17.59 -37.57 9.86
C ILE A 83 -16.67 -38.20 8.79
N VAL A 84 -15.84 -39.16 9.20
CA VAL A 84 -14.94 -39.90 8.28
C VAL A 84 -15.60 -41.19 7.81
N VAL A 85 -15.75 -41.34 6.48
CA VAL A 85 -16.32 -42.54 5.84
C VAL A 85 -15.21 -43.33 5.16
N GLN A 86 -14.91 -44.55 5.64
CA GLN A 86 -13.96 -45.47 5.00
C GLN A 86 -14.71 -46.51 4.16
N PHE A 87 -14.41 -46.59 2.87
CA PHE A 87 -14.99 -47.59 1.98
C PHE A 87 -14.15 -48.87 2.01
N GLY A 88 -14.69 -49.96 2.57
CA GLY A 88 -14.08 -51.29 2.53
C GLY A 88 -14.29 -51.97 1.16
N PRO A 89 -13.36 -52.82 0.69
CA PRO A 89 -13.46 -53.45 -0.62
C PRO A 89 -14.71 -54.32 -0.72
N ARG A 90 -15.50 -54.11 -1.78
CA ARG A 90 -16.59 -55.01 -2.16
C ARG A 90 -15.96 -56.35 -2.57
N ARG A 91 -16.16 -57.37 -1.74
CA ARG A 91 -16.02 -58.78 -2.15
C ARG A 91 -17.27 -59.22 -2.90
#